data_AF-A0A1F7LM66-F1
#
_entry.id   AF-A0A1F7LM66-F1
#
_cell.length_a   1.000
_cell.length_b   1.000
_cell.length_c   1.000
_cell.angle_alpha   90.00
_cell.angle_beta   90.00
_cell.angle_gamma   90.00
#
_symmetry.space_group_name_H-M   'P 1'
#
loop_
_entity.id
_entity.type
_entity.pdbx_description
1 polymer ?
#
loop_
_entity_poly.entity_id
_entity_poly.type
_entity_poly.pdbx_seq_one_letter_code
_entity_poly.pdbx_strand_id
1 'polypeptide(L)'
;MAIKMTKVTFTLDVDTVTRLRRTAARLSKPRSQVVREAIRDYDERSGKLSDEERRRLLEAFDRLVPAIRPRPAREVEAELREIRASRRAAGLKRVPRAAR
;
A
#
# COMPACT_ATOMS: atom_id res chain seq x y z
N MET A 1 -9.03 -14.68 -28.54
CA MET A 1 -8.86 -13.26 -28.16
C MET A 1 -7.37 -13.00 -28.02
N ALA A 2 -6.76 -12.23 -28.94
CA ALA A 2 -5.32 -12.00 -28.91
C ALA A 2 -4.94 -11.13 -27.71
N ILE A 3 -3.99 -11.59 -26.89
CA ILE A 3 -3.53 -10.85 -25.71
C ILE A 3 -2.78 -9.60 -26.20
N LYS A 4 -3.29 -8.41 -25.87
CA LYS A 4 -2.67 -7.13 -26.22
C LYS A 4 -1.37 -6.96 -25.41
N MET A 5 -0.24 -6.88 -26.10
CA MET A 5 1.08 -6.65 -25.47
C MET A 5 1.43 -5.17 -25.52
N THR A 6 1.82 -4.59 -24.37
CA THR A 6 2.32 -3.22 -24.26
C THR A 6 3.81 -3.25 -23.96
N LYS A 7 4.61 -2.51 -24.73
CA LYS A 7 6.04 -2.35 -24.47
C LYS A 7 6.26 -1.36 -23.33
N VAL A 8 7.04 -1.75 -22.34
CA VAL A 8 7.41 -0.91 -21.19
C VAL A 8 8.93 -0.98 -20.99
N THR A 9 9.52 0.13 -20.58
CA THR A 9 10.95 0.25 -20.26
C THR A 9 11.09 0.44 -18.75
N PHE A 10 11.97 -0.32 -18.12
CA PHE A 10 12.25 -0.24 -16.68
C PHE A 10 13.75 -0.08 -16.44
N THR A 11 14.10 0.60 -15.36
CA THR A 11 15.45 0.61 -14.83
C THR A 11 15.54 -0.46 -13.75
N LEU A 12 16.50 -1.37 -13.88
CA LEU A 12 16.77 -2.45 -12.91
C LEU A 12 18.27 -2.43 -12.59
N ASP A 13 18.62 -2.83 -11.39
CA ASP A 13 20.02 -3.00 -11.00
C ASP A 13 20.68 -4.17 -11.79
N VAL A 14 22.01 -4.16 -11.81
CA VAL A 14 22.82 -5.11 -12.58
C VAL A 14 22.58 -6.55 -12.11
N ASP A 15 22.39 -6.76 -10.80
CA ASP A 15 22.20 -8.09 -10.23
C ASP A 15 20.83 -8.66 -10.63
N THR A 16 19.79 -7.85 -10.61
CA THR A 16 18.44 -8.21 -11.06
C THR A 16 18.43 -8.55 -12.55
N VAL A 17 19.10 -7.76 -13.40
CA VAL A 17 19.21 -8.07 -14.83
C VAL A 17 19.96 -9.40 -15.06
N THR A 18 21.02 -9.65 -14.30
CA THR A 18 21.79 -10.90 -14.36
C THR A 18 20.95 -12.09 -13.94
N ARG A 19 20.18 -11.96 -12.84
CA ARG A 19 19.25 -12.98 -12.35
C ARG A 19 18.16 -13.28 -13.38
N LEU A 20 17.59 -12.24 -14.01
CA LEU A 20 16.58 -12.38 -15.06
C LEU A 20 17.15 -13.16 -16.26
N ARG A 21 18.34 -12.80 -16.75
CA ARG A 21 19.01 -13.49 -17.86
C ARG A 21 19.26 -14.96 -17.55
N ARG A 22 19.82 -15.25 -16.37
CA ARG A 22 20.11 -16.62 -15.91
C ARG A 22 18.82 -17.45 -15.79
N THR A 23 17.76 -16.87 -15.24
CA THR A 23 16.48 -17.55 -15.06
C THR A 23 15.80 -17.83 -16.39
N ALA A 24 15.79 -16.85 -17.30
CA ALA A 24 15.28 -17.00 -18.65
C ALA A 24 16.00 -18.11 -19.43
N ALA A 25 17.33 -18.16 -19.35
CA ALA A 25 18.13 -19.20 -19.97
C ALA A 25 17.84 -20.58 -19.37
N ARG A 26 17.81 -20.69 -18.04
CA ARG A 26 17.52 -21.96 -17.34
C ARG A 26 16.14 -22.52 -17.65
N LEU A 27 15.14 -21.66 -17.81
CA LEU A 27 13.76 -22.05 -18.08
C LEU A 27 13.44 -22.13 -19.58
N SER A 28 14.41 -21.82 -20.46
CA SER A 28 14.20 -21.72 -21.91
C SER A 28 13.03 -20.79 -22.27
N LYS A 29 12.87 -19.68 -21.54
CA LYS A 29 11.78 -18.71 -21.71
C LYS A 29 12.29 -17.34 -22.12
N PRO A 30 11.55 -16.57 -22.93
CA PRO A 30 11.85 -15.17 -23.17
C PRO A 30 11.85 -14.36 -21.86
N ARG A 31 12.75 -13.37 -21.76
CA ARG A 31 12.84 -12.48 -20.59
C ARG A 31 11.51 -11.80 -20.25
N SER A 32 10.76 -11.37 -21.27
CA SER A 32 9.43 -10.77 -21.07
C SER A 32 8.43 -11.75 -20.46
N GLN A 33 8.55 -13.05 -20.73
CA GLN A 33 7.70 -14.07 -20.11
C GLN A 33 8.07 -14.28 -18.64
N VAL A 34 9.37 -14.35 -18.32
CA VAL A 34 9.83 -14.45 -16.92
C VAL A 34 9.36 -13.25 -16.10
N VAL A 35 9.42 -12.03 -16.66
CA VAL A 35 8.90 -10.83 -16.00
C VAL A 35 7.39 -10.91 -15.77
N ARG A 36 6.60 -11.37 -16.76
CA ARG A 36 5.15 -11.55 -16.59
C ARG A 36 4.82 -12.57 -15.49
N GLU A 37 5.51 -13.71 -15.49
CA GLU A 37 5.32 -14.74 -14.47
C GLU A 37 5.71 -14.20 -13.08
N ALA A 38 6.85 -13.51 -12.96
CA ALA A 38 7.27 -12.90 -11.70
C ALA A 38 6.28 -11.84 -11.18
N ILE A 39 5.69 -11.02 -12.07
CA ILE A 39 4.66 -10.04 -11.70
C ILE A 39 3.40 -10.75 -11.21
N ARG A 40 2.93 -11.79 -11.91
CA ARG A 40 1.78 -12.59 -11.47
C ARG A 40 2.04 -13.23 -10.10
N ASP A 41 3.19 -13.87 -9.93
CA ASP A 41 3.55 -14.51 -8.66
C ASP A 41 3.73 -13.46 -7.54
N TYR A 42 4.09 -12.22 -7.86
CA TYR A 42 4.14 -11.12 -6.91
C TYR A 42 2.73 -10.62 -6.57
N ASP A 43 1.83 -10.49 -7.55
CA ASP A 43 0.43 -10.09 -7.38
C ASP A 43 -0.34 -11.10 -6.53
N GLU A 44 -0.22 -12.39 -6.86
CA GLU A 44 -0.82 -13.50 -6.10
C GLU A 44 -0.32 -13.54 -4.65
N ARG A 45 0.94 -13.20 -4.41
CA ARG A 45 1.50 -13.04 -3.06
C ARG A 45 1.03 -11.76 -2.38
N SER A 46 0.87 -10.66 -3.10
CA SER A 46 0.46 -9.36 -2.55
C SER A 46 -0.99 -9.33 -2.04
N GLY A 47 -1.83 -10.26 -2.51
CA GLY A 47 -3.17 -10.49 -1.96
C GLY A 47 -3.17 -11.12 -0.56
N LYS A 48 -2.01 -11.57 -0.05
CA LYS A 48 -1.85 -12.12 1.31
C LYS A 48 -0.75 -11.32 2.03
N LEU A 49 -1.01 -10.92 3.27
CA LEU A 49 0.02 -10.30 4.11
C LEU A 49 1.26 -11.20 4.14
N SER A 50 2.46 -10.65 3.90
CA SER A 50 3.69 -11.38 4.15
C SER A 50 3.76 -11.80 5.63
N ASP A 51 4.52 -12.84 5.96
CA ASP A 51 4.64 -13.29 7.36
C ASP A 51 5.16 -12.19 8.29
N GLU A 52 5.99 -11.28 7.77
CA GLU A 52 6.50 -10.12 8.50
C GLU A 52 5.43 -9.06 8.73
N GLU A 53 4.64 -8.72 7.70
CA GLU A 53 3.51 -7.78 7.83
C GLU A 53 2.41 -8.34 8.71
N ARG A 54 2.10 -9.64 8.58
CA ARG A 54 1.17 -10.34 9.45
C ARG A 54 1.61 -10.24 10.90
N ARG A 55 2.88 -10.51 11.20
CA ARG A 55 3.42 -10.42 12.55
C ARG A 55 3.34 -9.00 13.10
N ARG A 56 3.76 -8.00 12.31
CA ARG A 56 3.65 -6.58 12.68
C ARG A 56 2.21 -6.16 12.99
N LEU A 57 1.23 -6.62 12.20
CA LEU A 57 -0.18 -6.30 12.41
C LEU A 57 -0.76 -7.02 13.63
N LEU A 58 -0.37 -8.27 13.88
CA LEU A 58 -0.75 -8.99 15.10
C LEU A 58 -0.16 -8.34 16.36
N GLU A 59 1.11 -7.93 16.32
CA GLU A 59 1.72 -7.17 17.41
C GLU A 59 1.00 -5.84 17.67
N ALA A 60 0.57 -5.15 16.61
CA ALA A 60 -0.23 -3.93 16.74
C ALA A 60 -1.60 -4.23 17.37
N PHE A 61 -2.25 -5.33 16.99
CA PHE A 61 -3.51 -5.78 17.58
C PHE A 61 -3.35 -6.08 19.08
N ASP A 62 -2.38 -6.93 19.43
CA ASP A 62 -2.12 -7.34 20.82
C ASP A 62 -1.75 -6.15 21.72
N ARG A 63 -1.09 -5.13 21.15
CA ARG A 63 -0.75 -3.91 21.89
C ARG A 63 -1.94 -2.96 22.03
N LEU A 64 -2.69 -2.74 20.96
CA LEU A 64 -3.69 -1.68 20.92
C LEU A 64 -5.03 -2.11 21.50
N VAL A 65 -5.48 -3.34 21.23
CA VAL A 65 -6.80 -3.81 21.66
C VAL A 65 -6.98 -3.79 23.18
N PRO A 66 -6.03 -4.28 24.00
CA PRO A 66 -6.13 -4.20 25.45
C PRO A 66 -6.08 -2.75 25.98
N ALA A 67 -5.46 -1.85 25.24
CA ALA A 67 -5.37 -0.43 25.61
C ALA A 67 -6.64 0.37 25.26
N ILE A 68 -7.61 -0.22 24.55
CA ILE A 68 -8.88 0.44 24.23
C ILE A 68 -9.70 0.59 25.52
N ARG A 69 -9.84 1.83 25.99
CA ARG A 69 -10.73 2.14 27.10
C ARG A 69 -12.19 1.87 26.67
N PRO A 70 -12.99 1.10 27.44
CA PRO A 70 -14.41 0.95 27.15
C PRO A 70 -15.09 2.31 27.34
N ARG A 71 -15.66 2.83 26.26
CA ARG A 71 -16.43 4.09 26.25
C ARG A 71 -17.73 3.86 25.48
N PRO A 72 -18.87 4.37 25.97
CA PRO A 72 -20.12 4.24 25.25
C PRO A 72 -20.06 5.06 23.95
N ALA A 73 -20.62 4.53 22.86
CA ALA A 73 -20.55 5.13 21.53
C ALA A 73 -20.97 6.61 21.50
N ARG A 74 -21.95 7.00 22.34
CA ARG A 74 -22.42 8.38 22.47
C ARG A 74 -21.34 9.39 22.86
N GLU A 75 -20.39 8.99 23.71
CA GLU A 75 -19.29 9.87 24.15
C GLU A 75 -18.25 10.04 23.06
N VAL A 76 -17.95 8.96 22.33
CA VAL A 76 -17.05 8.99 21.17
C VAL A 76 -17.63 9.86 20.07
N GLU A 77 -18.93 9.75 19.79
CA GLU A 77 -19.61 10.58 18.79
C GLU A 77 -19.63 12.07 19.18
N ALA A 78 -19.81 12.39 20.45
CA ALA A 78 -19.74 13.76 20.95
C ALA A 78 -18.34 14.36 20.73
N GLU A 79 -17.30 13.61 21.10
CA GLU A 79 -15.89 14.01 20.91
C GLU A 79 -15.54 14.18 19.43
N LEU A 80 -15.94 13.25 18.57
CA LEU A 80 -15.72 13.36 17.13
C LEU A 80 -16.44 14.57 16.53
N ARG A 81 -17.64 14.91 17.02
CA ARG A 81 -18.38 16.11 16.59
C ARG A 81 -17.63 17.39 16.95
N GLU A 82 -17.06 17.45 18.16
CA GLU A 82 -16.26 18.58 18.64
C GLU A 82 -14.97 18.74 17.81
N ILE A 83 -14.21 17.65 17.60
CA ILE A 83 -13.00 17.68 16.76
C ILE A 83 -13.30 18.16 15.34
N ARG A 84 -14.40 17.68 14.74
CA ARG A 84 -14.83 18.11 13.40
C ARG A 84 -15.24 19.58 13.39
N ALA A 85 -15.95 20.06 14.41
CA ALA A 85 -16.33 21.47 14.54
C ALA A 85 -15.10 22.37 14.65
N SER A 86 -14.12 22.01 15.49
CA SER A 86 -12.84 22.71 15.64
C SER A 86 -12.05 22.77 14.34
N ARG A 87 -11.99 21.66 13.57
CA ARG A 87 -11.35 21.63 12.24
C ARG A 87 -12.05 22.55 11.24
N ARG A 88 -13.39 22.56 11.21
CA ARG A 88 -14.17 23.46 10.35
C ARG A 88 -13.95 24.93 10.71
N ALA A 89 -13.95 25.26 12.00
CA ALA A 89 -13.66 26.61 12.49
C ALA A 89 -12.22 27.06 12.21
N ALA A 90 -11.24 26.15 12.29
CA ALA A 90 -9.85 26.42 11.94
C ALA A 90 -9.65 26.62 10.42
N GLY A 91 -10.40 25.90 9.58
CA GLY A 91 -10.45 26.13 8.13
C GLY A 91 -11.05 27.49 7.75
N LEU A 92 -12.02 27.97 8.51
CA LEU A 92 -12.63 29.29 8.32
C LEU A 92 -11.72 30.48 8.70
N LYS A 93 -10.66 30.26 9.47
CA LYS A 93 -9.65 31.30 9.81
C LYS A 93 -8.60 31.55 8.71
N ARG A 94 -8.64 30.78 7.62
CA ARG A 94 -7.89 31.03 6.37
C ARG A 94 -8.96 31.17 5.27
N VAL A 95 -9.39 32.34 4.81
CA VAL A 95 -8.68 33.53 4.29
C VAL A 95 -9.78 34.59 3.94
N PRO A 96 -9.50 35.90 4.00
CA PRO A 96 -9.46 36.64 2.74
C PRO A 96 -8.09 37.30 2.58
N ARG A 97 -7.44 36.92 1.47
CA ARG A 97 -6.27 37.58 0.93
C ARG A 97 -6.90 38.82 0.33
N ALA A 98 -6.87 39.91 1.11
CA ALA A 98 -7.36 41.19 0.66
C ALA A 98 -6.69 41.48 -0.69
N ALA A 99 -7.53 41.66 -1.69
CA ALA A 99 -7.16 42.11 -3.01
C ALA A 99 -6.76 43.59 -2.92
N ARG A 100 -5.80 43.95 -3.77
CA ARG A 100 -5.20 45.28 -4.04
C ARG A 100 -4.02 45.67 -3.15
#